data_AF-A0A350J3W6-F1
#
_entry.id   AF-A0A350J3W6-F1
#
_cell.length_a   1.000
_cell.length_b   1.000
_cell.length_c   1.000
_cell.angle_alpha   90.00
_cell.angle_beta   90.00
_cell.angle_gamma   90.00
#
_symmetry.space_group_name_H-M   'P 1'
#
loop_
_entity.id
_entity.type
_entity.pdbx_description
1 polymer ?
#
loop_
_entity_poly.entity_id
_entity_poly.type
_entity_poly.pdbx_seq_one_letter_code
_entity_poly.pdbx_strand_id
1 'polypeptide(L)'
;MAIKVRQKRQSKPSGIGVSLISQVFLENSHFLKKFLGRFLSERQDIEDVVQETYLRAYKAEQHGDESSKTIEYPKAFLFQIAKNIALTELSKKSRRITDYIEDVELSLVMDNGATTEEELEAREHIDIICEAVTS
;
A
#
# COMPACT_ATOMS: atom_id res chain seq x y z
N MET A 1 -45.01 -21.00 -19.97
CA MET A 1 -43.69 -21.63 -20.26
C MET A 1 -42.62 -20.85 -19.51
N ALA A 2 -41.95 -21.51 -18.57
CA ALA A 2 -40.93 -20.91 -17.71
C ALA A 2 -39.54 -21.22 -18.27
N ILE A 3 -38.63 -20.23 -18.27
CA ILE A 3 -37.19 -20.52 -18.27
C ILE A 3 -36.57 -19.69 -17.15
N LYS A 4 -36.57 -20.29 -15.97
CA LYS A 4 -35.84 -19.85 -14.79
C LYS A 4 -34.38 -20.23 -15.02
N VAL A 5 -33.55 -19.26 -15.44
CA VAL A 5 -32.10 -19.47 -15.56
C VAL A 5 -31.53 -19.66 -14.16
N ARG A 6 -31.37 -20.92 -13.81
CA ARG A 6 -30.88 -21.44 -12.54
C ARG A 6 -29.37 -21.28 -12.53
N GLN A 7 -28.87 -20.13 -12.07
CA GLN A 7 -27.44 -19.97 -11.80
C GLN A 7 -27.05 -21.01 -10.74
N LYS A 8 -26.16 -21.92 -11.15
CA LYS A 8 -25.62 -23.00 -10.33
C LYS A 8 -24.93 -22.39 -9.11
N ARG A 9 -25.52 -22.65 -7.94
CA ARG A 9 -24.86 -22.58 -6.64
C ARG A 9 -23.65 -23.51 -6.69
N GLN A 10 -22.44 -22.96 -6.66
CA GLN A 10 -21.26 -23.75 -6.31
C GLN A 10 -21.02 -23.57 -4.81
N SER A 11 -21.26 -24.68 -4.12
CA SER A 11 -21.07 -24.91 -2.70
C SER A 11 -19.60 -24.87 -2.30
N LYS A 12 -19.34 -24.28 -1.13
CA LYS A 12 -18.07 -24.32 -0.39
C LYS A 12 -17.45 -25.74 -0.37
N PRO A 13 -16.14 -25.88 -0.62
CA PRO A 13 -15.35 -26.94 -0.02
C PRO A 13 -14.67 -26.40 1.25
N SER A 14 -15.15 -26.83 2.40
CA SER A 14 -14.44 -26.80 3.68
C SER A 14 -13.40 -27.92 3.69
N GLY A 15 -12.11 -27.58 3.65
CA GLY A 15 -10.99 -28.51 3.82
C GLY A 15 -9.77 -28.08 3.02
N ILE A 16 -8.73 -27.56 3.71
CA ILE A 16 -7.33 -27.33 3.25
C ILE A 16 -7.21 -27.11 1.73
N GLY A 17 -8.03 -26.19 1.23
CA GLY A 17 -8.13 -25.84 -0.18
C GLY A 17 -7.61 -24.43 -0.31
N VAL A 18 -6.81 -24.18 -1.34
CA VAL A 18 -6.26 -22.85 -1.63
C VAL A 18 -7.40 -21.83 -1.56
N SER A 19 -7.20 -20.76 -0.78
CA SER A 19 -8.19 -19.69 -0.57
C SER A 19 -8.73 -19.17 -1.91
N LEU A 20 -10.03 -18.87 -1.98
CA LEU A 20 -10.68 -18.37 -3.21
C LEU A 20 -10.01 -17.05 -3.64
N ILE A 21 -9.72 -16.17 -2.68
CA ILE A 21 -8.96 -14.95 -2.92
C ILE A 21 -7.57 -15.26 -3.44
N SER A 22 -6.90 -16.28 -2.91
CA SER A 22 -5.55 -16.67 -3.35
C SER A 22 -5.55 -17.14 -4.80
N GLN A 23 -6.52 -17.97 -5.19
CA GLN A 23 -6.65 -18.41 -6.58
C GLN A 23 -6.90 -17.22 -7.52
N VAL A 24 -7.89 -16.40 -7.20
CA VAL A 24 -8.27 -15.26 -8.05
C VAL A 24 -7.14 -14.22 -8.13
N PHE A 25 -6.39 -14.04 -7.04
CA PHE A 25 -5.22 -13.17 -7.03
C PHE A 25 -4.13 -13.66 -7.98
N LEU A 26 -3.77 -14.95 -7.93
CA LEU A 26 -2.77 -15.52 -8.83
C LEU A 26 -3.15 -15.35 -10.31
N GLU A 27 -4.40 -15.65 -10.65
CA GLU A 27 -4.96 -15.51 -12.00
C GLU A 27 -4.97 -14.05 -12.51
N ASN A 28 -5.11 -13.08 -11.61
CA ASN A 28 -5.28 -11.67 -11.98
C ASN A 28 -4.09 -10.77 -11.64
N SER A 29 -3.02 -11.31 -11.06
CA SER A 29 -1.85 -10.56 -10.57
C SER A 29 -1.24 -9.63 -11.63
N HIS A 30 -1.03 -10.12 -12.84
CA HIS A 30 -0.52 -9.32 -13.95
C HIS A 30 -1.48 -8.19 -14.37
N PHE A 31 -2.79 -8.46 -14.40
CA PHE A 31 -3.80 -7.43 -14.70
C PHE A 31 -3.89 -6.39 -13.59
N LEU A 32 -3.75 -6.82 -12.33
CA LEU A 32 -3.73 -5.95 -11.17
C LEU A 32 -2.55 -4.98 -11.23
N LYS A 33 -1.34 -5.47 -11.55
CA LYS A 33 -0.14 -4.64 -11.76
C LYS A 33 -0.35 -3.62 -12.88
N LYS A 34 -0.88 -4.05 -14.04
CA LYS A 34 -1.19 -3.13 -15.17
C LYS A 34 -2.23 -2.08 -14.80
N PHE A 35 -3.25 -2.45 -14.03
CA PHE A 35 -4.27 -1.52 -13.55
C PHE A 35 -3.67 -0.49 -12.59
N LEU A 36 -2.82 -0.92 -11.66
CA LEU A 36 -2.15 -0.05 -10.70
C LEU A 36 -1.13 0.90 -11.34
N GLY A 37 -0.49 0.49 -12.44
CA GLY A 37 0.39 1.36 -13.24
C GLY A 37 -0.30 2.59 -13.84
N ARG A 38 -1.63 2.70 -13.76
CA ARG A 38 -2.38 3.92 -14.14
C ARG A 38 -2.40 4.98 -13.02
N PHE A 39 -2.04 4.60 -11.80
CA PHE A 39 -2.09 5.44 -10.61
C PHE A 39 -0.70 5.67 -10.01
N LEU A 40 0.17 4.66 -10.12
CA LEU A 40 1.50 4.64 -9.52
C LEU A 40 2.54 4.49 -10.63
N SER A 41 3.58 5.32 -10.60
CA SER A 41 4.66 5.30 -11.59
C SER A 41 5.80 4.38 -11.16
N GLU A 42 6.08 4.28 -9.86
CA GLU A 42 7.19 3.49 -9.34
C GLU A 42 6.82 2.01 -9.26
N ARG A 43 7.72 1.16 -9.75
CA ARG A 43 7.51 -0.30 -9.74
C ARG A 43 7.39 -0.84 -8.32
N GLN A 44 8.16 -0.30 -7.37
CA GLN A 44 8.14 -0.73 -5.98
C GLN A 44 6.76 -0.47 -5.35
N ASP A 45 6.21 0.74 -5.50
CA ASP A 45 4.87 1.05 -5.00
C ASP A 45 3.80 0.12 -5.59
N ILE A 46 3.91 -0.22 -6.88
CA ILE A 46 2.97 -1.15 -7.52
C ILE A 46 3.04 -2.52 -6.85
N GLU A 47 4.25 -3.05 -6.62
CA GLU A 47 4.42 -4.34 -5.94
C GLU A 47 3.91 -4.30 -4.49
N ASP A 48 4.15 -3.21 -3.78
CA ASP A 48 3.69 -3.02 -2.40
C ASP A 48 2.15 -2.96 -2.32
N VAL A 49 1.52 -2.20 -3.21
CA VAL A 49 0.05 -2.13 -3.28
C VAL A 49 -0.56 -3.47 -3.70
N VAL A 50 0.09 -4.23 -4.59
CA VAL A 50 -0.34 -5.58 -4.96
C VAL A 50 -0.31 -6.52 -3.75
N GLN A 51 0.78 -6.50 -2.97
CA GLN A 51 0.92 -7.31 -1.77
C GLN A 51 -0.12 -6.93 -0.71
N GLU A 52 -0.27 -5.64 -0.42
CA GLU A 52 -1.24 -5.14 0.55
C GLU A 52 -2.68 -5.48 0.13
N THR A 53 -2.99 -5.40 -1.18
CA THR A 53 -4.28 -5.82 -1.71
C THR A 53 -4.58 -7.27 -1.40
N TYR A 54 -3.60 -8.17 -1.64
CA TYR A 54 -3.74 -9.58 -1.32
C TYR A 54 -3.96 -9.81 0.17
N LEU A 55 -3.15 -9.19 1.03
CA LEU A 55 -3.25 -9.34 2.47
C LEU A 55 -4.61 -8.89 3.01
N ARG A 56 -5.13 -7.75 2.56
CA ARG A 56 -6.46 -7.25 2.96
C ARG A 56 -7.58 -8.15 2.46
N ALA A 57 -7.50 -8.59 1.22
CA ALA A 57 -8.52 -9.45 0.64
C ALA A 57 -8.54 -10.83 1.32
N TYR A 58 -7.37 -11.40 1.59
CA TYR A 58 -7.23 -12.67 2.28
C TYR A 58 -7.74 -12.57 3.72
N LYS A 59 -7.34 -11.54 4.47
CA LYS A 59 -7.88 -11.29 5.82
C LYS A 59 -9.40 -11.13 5.81
N ALA A 60 -9.97 -10.42 4.83
CA ALA A 60 -11.42 -10.26 4.72
C ALA A 60 -12.15 -11.58 4.42
N GLU A 61 -11.50 -12.52 3.72
CA GLU A 61 -12.02 -13.87 3.51
C GLU A 61 -11.95 -14.72 4.78
N GLN A 62 -10.87 -14.61 5.56
CA GLN A 62 -10.65 -15.40 6.79
C GLN A 62 -11.49 -14.90 7.97
N HIS A 63 -11.56 -13.58 8.17
CA HIS A 63 -12.27 -12.94 9.28
C HIS A 63 -13.72 -12.60 8.90
N GLY A 64 -14.45 -13.54 8.27
CA GLY A 64 -15.88 -13.36 8.02
C GLY A 64 -16.62 -13.10 9.33
N ASP A 65 -16.71 -11.82 9.71
CA ASP A 65 -17.35 -11.35 10.94
C ASP A 65 -18.83 -11.73 10.90
N GLU A 66 -19.47 -11.84 12.07
CA GLU A 66 -20.76 -12.49 12.41
C GLU A 66 -21.98 -12.26 11.48
N SER A 67 -21.86 -11.41 10.46
CA SER A 67 -22.80 -11.19 9.34
C SER A 67 -22.33 -11.76 7.98
N SER A 68 -21.38 -12.71 7.99
CA SER A 68 -20.62 -13.28 6.85
C SER A 68 -21.38 -13.33 5.51
N LYS A 69 -21.27 -12.23 4.75
CA LYS A 69 -21.60 -12.20 3.32
C LYS A 69 -20.39 -12.78 2.59
N THR A 70 -20.53 -14.01 2.10
CA THR A 70 -19.58 -14.64 1.16
C THR A 70 -19.15 -13.61 0.12
N ILE A 71 -17.84 -13.53 -0.16
CA ILE A 71 -17.32 -12.66 -1.23
C ILE A 71 -17.89 -13.16 -2.55
N GLU A 72 -18.97 -12.53 -3.02
CA GLU A 72 -19.73 -12.97 -4.20
C GLU A 72 -18.94 -12.72 -5.50
N TYR A 73 -18.13 -11.64 -5.52
CA TYR A 73 -17.33 -11.23 -6.68
C TYR A 73 -15.86 -11.00 -6.30
N PRO A 74 -15.05 -12.06 -6.11
CA PRO A 74 -13.67 -11.94 -5.59
C PRO A 74 -12.74 -11.09 -6.47
N LYS A 75 -12.89 -11.19 -7.80
CA LYS A 75 -12.11 -10.37 -8.73
C LYS A 75 -12.43 -8.89 -8.60
N ALA A 76 -13.71 -8.52 -8.60
CA ALA A 76 -14.13 -7.13 -8.43
C ALA A 76 -13.67 -6.59 -7.08
N PHE A 77 -13.76 -7.42 -6.03
CA PHE A 77 -13.31 -7.10 -4.69
C PHE A 77 -11.81 -6.79 -4.63
N LEU A 78 -10.95 -7.60 -5.26
CA LEU A 78 -9.50 -7.32 -5.35
C LEU A 78 -9.21 -5.98 -6.01
N PHE A 79 -9.84 -5.69 -7.15
CA PHE A 79 -9.62 -4.43 -7.87
C PHE A 79 -10.16 -3.22 -7.11
N GLN A 80 -11.25 -3.38 -6.35
CA GLN A 80 -11.78 -2.33 -5.49
C GLN A 80 -10.81 -2.00 -4.35
N ILE A 81 -10.26 -3.01 -3.68
CA ILE A 81 -9.25 -2.82 -2.63
C ILE A 81 -8.01 -2.12 -3.22
N ALA A 82 -7.49 -2.63 -4.34
CA ALA A 82 -6.32 -2.05 -5.00
C ALA A 82 -6.52 -0.58 -5.38
N LYS A 83 -7.68 -0.24 -5.96
CA LYS A 83 -8.04 1.14 -6.30
C LYS A 83 -8.03 2.05 -5.06
N ASN A 84 -8.63 1.61 -3.96
CA ASN A 84 -8.69 2.40 -2.73
C ASN A 84 -7.29 2.67 -2.16
N ILE A 85 -6.43 1.65 -2.15
CA ILE A 85 -5.04 1.81 -1.69
C ILE A 85 -4.29 2.76 -2.61
N ALA A 86 -4.36 2.57 -3.94
CA ALA A 86 -3.66 3.41 -4.91
C ALA A 86 -4.08 4.89 -4.82
N LEU A 87 -5.37 5.18 -4.66
CA LEU A 87 -5.85 6.54 -4.46
C LEU A 87 -5.32 7.15 -3.16
N THR A 88 -5.27 6.35 -2.08
CA THR A 88 -4.70 6.78 -0.80
C THR A 88 -3.21 7.11 -0.95
N GLU A 89 -2.44 6.26 -1.62
CA GLU A 89 -1.00 6.49 -1.86
C GLU A 89 -0.76 7.73 -2.74
N LEU A 90 -1.58 7.95 -3.77
CA LEU A 90 -1.50 9.16 -4.59
C LEU A 90 -1.78 10.43 -3.76
N SER A 91 -2.81 10.40 -2.91
CA SER A 91 -3.11 11.52 -2.01
C SER A 91 -1.99 11.77 -0.99
N LYS A 92 -1.38 10.72 -0.43
CA LYS A 92 -0.25 10.85 0.50
C LYS A 92 0.97 11.45 -0.18
N LYS A 93 1.34 10.98 -1.37
CA LYS A 93 2.46 11.54 -2.14
C LYS A 93 2.24 13.00 -2.50
N SER A 94 1.02 13.36 -2.91
CA SER A 94 0.68 14.75 -3.17
C SER A 94 0.82 15.63 -1.92
N ARG A 95 0.39 15.15 -0.74
CA ARG A 95 0.55 15.89 0.52
C ARG A 95 2.02 16.02 0.92
N ARG A 96 2.81 14.95 0.84
CA ARG A 96 4.26 14.98 1.14
C ARG A 96 5.03 16.00 0.30
N ILE A 97 4.66 16.18 -0.97
CA ILE A 97 5.26 17.21 -1.82
C ILE A 97 4.94 18.60 -1.28
N THR A 98 3.69 18.85 -0.89
CA THR A 98 3.28 20.12 -0.27
C THR A 98 3.97 20.35 1.07
N ASP A 99 3.98 19.35 1.95
CA ASP A 99 4.63 19.42 3.26
C ASP A 99 6.14 19.72 3.10
N TYR A 100 6.83 19.09 2.15
CA TYR A 100 8.25 19.36 1.88
C TYR A 100 8.49 20.79 1.38
N ILE A 101 7.58 21.36 0.56
CA ILE A 101 7.69 22.75 0.11
C ILE A 101 7.54 23.70 1.30
N GLU A 102 6.58 23.44 2.19
CA GLU A 102 6.38 24.24 3.40
C GLU A 102 7.60 24.14 4.34
N ASP A 103 8.16 22.94 4.53
CA ASP A 103 9.35 22.73 5.36
C ASP A 103 10.60 23.40 4.77
N VAL A 104 10.80 23.39 3.44
CA VAL A 104 11.91 24.10 2.79
C VAL A 104 11.76 25.61 2.94
N GLU A 105 10.56 26.15 2.80
CA GLU A 105 10.32 27.58 3.00
C GLU A 105 10.59 27.98 4.46
N LEU A 106 10.14 27.17 5.43
CA LEU A 106 10.42 27.37 6.84
C LEU A 106 11.93 27.25 7.15
N SER A 107 12.61 26.27 6.56
CA SER A 107 14.05 26.06 6.72
C SER A 107 14.86 27.23 6.16
N LEU A 108 14.48 27.80 5.02
CA LEU A 108 15.16 28.98 4.43
C LEU A 108 15.01 30.23 5.31
N VAL A 109 13.89 30.35 6.03
CA VAL A 109 13.68 31.44 7.00
C VAL A 109 14.52 31.22 8.26
N MET A 110 14.70 29.97 8.70
CA MET A 110 15.51 29.61 9.88
C MET A 110 17.03 29.62 9.61
N ASP A 111 17.47 29.26 8.41
CA ASP A 111 18.89 29.24 7.99
C ASP A 111 19.54 30.63 7.96
N ASN A 112 18.72 31.70 7.83
CA ASN A 112 19.18 33.08 8.03
C ASN A 112 19.53 33.41 9.50
N GLY A 113 19.36 32.47 10.43
CA GLY A 113 19.63 32.63 11.86
C GLY A 113 20.74 31.71 12.41
N ALA A 114 21.23 30.73 11.64
CA ALA A 114 22.30 29.84 12.11
C ALA A 114 23.64 30.59 12.10
N THR A 115 24.25 30.74 13.27
CA THR A 115 25.53 31.44 13.39
C THR A 115 26.68 30.45 13.17
N THR A 116 27.83 30.97 12.73
CA THR A 116 29.04 30.17 12.42
C THR A 116 29.52 29.28 13.56
N GLU A 117 29.07 29.54 14.78
CA GLU A 117 29.40 28.78 16.00
C GLU A 117 28.67 27.44 16.07
N GLU A 118 27.38 27.38 15.70
CA GLU A 118 26.60 26.14 15.69
C GLU A 118 27.11 25.14 14.65
N GLU A 119 27.62 25.62 13.51
CA GLU A 119 28.22 24.74 12.50
C GLU A 119 29.60 24.19 12.92
N LEU A 120 30.32 24.93 13.77
CA LEU A 120 31.58 24.44 14.35
C LEU A 120 31.31 23.29 15.34
N GLU A 121 30.37 23.48 16.26
CA GLU A 121 29.99 22.45 17.26
C GLU A 121 29.47 21.16 16.60
N ALA A 122 28.65 21.29 15.54
CA ALA A 122 28.15 20.13 14.80
C ALA A 122 29.28 19.31 14.15
N ARG A 123 30.35 19.96 13.68
CA ARG A 123 31.53 19.28 13.11
C ARG A 123 32.34 18.56 14.18
N GLU A 124 32.58 19.19 15.32
CA GLU A 124 33.30 18.56 16.44
C GLU A 124 32.56 17.31 16.95
N HIS A 125 31.23 17.34 16.97
CA HIS A 125 30.42 16.23 17.44
C HIS A 125 30.45 15.01 16.49
N ILE A 126 30.63 15.22 15.19
CA ILE A 126 30.78 14.13 14.21
C ILE A 126 32.12 13.41 14.41
N ASP A 127 33.20 14.14 14.64
CA ASP A 127 34.54 13.56 14.86
C ASP A 127 34.55 12.62 16.08
N ILE A 128 33.89 13.01 17.16
CA ILE A 128 33.75 12.20 18.39
C ILE A 128 32.98 10.90 18.11
N ILE A 129 31.89 10.96 17.33
CA ILE A 129 31.10 9.77 16.99
C ILE A 129 31.92 8.83 16.08
N CYS A 130 32.67 9.38 15.11
CA CYS A 130 33.51 8.60 14.22
C CYS A 130 34.66 7.90 14.95
N GLU A 131 35.24 8.54 15.98
CA GLU A 131 36.25 7.92 16.84
C GLU A 131 35.66 6.74 17.63
N ALA A 132 34.46 6.89 18.19
CA ALA A 132 33.79 5.85 18.97
C ALA A 132 33.33 4.64 18.15
N VAL A 133 33.03 4.82 16.86
CA VAL A 133 32.66 3.74 15.93
C VAL A 133 33.87 2.94 15.44
N THR A 134 35.06 3.53 15.49
CA THR A 134 36.30 2.92 14.97
C THR A 134 37.13 2.23 16.05
N SER A 135 36.81 2.43 17.34
CA SER A 135 37.33 1.64 18.48
C SER A 135 36.48 0.41 18.78
#